data_AF-A0A4P7R899-F1
#
_entry.id   AF-A0A4P7R899-F1
#
_cell.length_a   1.000
_cell.length_b   1.000
_cell.length_c   1.000
_cell.angle_alpha   90.00
_cell.angle_beta   90.00
_cell.angle_gamma   90.00
#
_symmetry.space_group_name_H-M   'P 1'
#
loop_
_entity.id
_entity.type
_entity.pdbx_description
1 polymer ?
#
loop_
_entity_poly.entity_id
_entity_poly.type
_entity_poly.pdbx_seq_one_letter_code
_entity_poly.pdbx_strand_id
1 'polypeptide(L)'
;MNNHQPGFVTVDMRDLKAALVARAQAQRVSVSVLVRRAVAREFGLEESFSPQALEAARDSAPADAIVKLSIRVTTAEAERLAAGARLAGLSRGAYLAGLIAGIPALTSGVSRPEQLATLTASNAELSTLSRNIHHLTHLLRRGDVVPALAYRDMLNTLDGDVRRHLVLAAGVLADLRPRSHQARPAQRRNH
;
A
#
# COMPACT_ATOMS: atom_id res chain seq x y z
N MET A 1 -1.94 9.20 31.89
CA MET A 1 -0.86 10.22 31.81
C MET A 1 0.42 9.52 31.37
N ASN A 2 0.89 9.87 30.16
CA ASN A 2 2.28 9.79 29.66
C ASN A 2 2.23 10.13 28.17
N ASN A 3 2.14 11.42 27.87
CA ASN A 3 2.22 11.94 26.51
C ASN A 3 3.65 11.71 26.00
N HIS A 4 3.83 10.68 25.17
CA HIS A 4 5.07 10.53 24.40
C HIS A 4 5.11 11.64 23.35
N GLN A 5 5.66 12.80 23.73
CA GLN A 5 6.03 13.82 22.76
C GLN A 5 7.10 13.23 21.83
N PRO A 6 6.89 13.26 20.51
CA PRO A 6 7.90 12.75 19.58
C PRO A 6 9.15 13.64 19.64
N GLY A 7 10.33 13.01 19.78
CA GLY A 7 11.63 13.67 19.97
C GLY A 7 12.20 14.35 18.70
N PHE A 8 11.40 15.17 18.03
CA PHE A 8 11.86 15.99 16.90
C PHE A 8 11.72 17.47 17.24
N VAL A 9 12.79 18.22 17.00
CA VAL A 9 12.86 19.66 17.21
C VAL A 9 13.04 20.33 15.85
N THR A 10 12.15 21.28 15.52
CA THR A 10 12.33 22.15 14.35
C THR A 10 13.20 23.33 14.77
N VAL A 11 14.37 23.46 14.17
CA VAL A 11 15.32 24.54 14.45
C VAL A 11 15.50 25.38 13.19
N ASP A 12 15.33 26.70 13.31
CA ASP A 12 15.73 27.64 12.26
C ASP A 12 17.26 27.75 12.25
N MET A 13 17.86 27.23 11.18
CA MET A 13 19.32 27.14 11.04
C MET A 13 19.97 28.43 10.53
N ARG A 14 19.19 29.38 9.99
CA ARG A 14 19.68 30.64 9.39
C ARG A 14 20.97 30.42 8.58
N ASP A 15 22.02 31.18 8.88
CA ASP A 15 23.29 31.20 8.14
C ASP A 15 24.14 29.91 8.32
N LEU A 16 23.80 29.06 9.31
CA LEU A 16 24.52 27.81 9.58
C LEU A 16 24.13 26.67 8.62
N LYS A 17 23.03 26.80 7.89
CA LYS A 17 22.51 25.73 7.02
C LYS A 17 23.51 25.30 5.96
N ALA A 18 24.17 26.25 5.28
CA ALA A 18 25.10 25.95 4.20
C ALA A 18 26.33 25.20 4.72
N ALA A 19 26.93 25.67 5.82
CA ALA A 19 28.08 25.04 6.45
C ALA A 19 27.74 23.62 6.96
N LEU A 20 26.56 23.43 7.53
CA LEU A 20 26.10 22.14 8.04
C LEU A 20 25.88 21.11 6.91
N VAL A 21 25.32 21.55 5.78
CA VAL A 21 25.16 20.70 4.58
C VAL A 21 26.51 20.32 3.98
N ALA A 22 27.43 21.27 3.84
CA ALA A 22 28.78 21.00 3.32
C ALA A 22 29.54 19.99 4.21
N ARG A 23 29.42 20.13 5.54
CA ARG A 23 30.04 19.20 6.49
C ARG A 23 29.40 17.81 6.44
N ALA A 24 28.08 17.71 6.23
CA ALA A 24 27.37 16.44 6.07
C ALA A 24 27.85 15.69 4.82
N GLN A 25 28.03 16.41 3.71
CA GLN A 25 28.54 15.87 2.45
C GLN A 25 29.99 15.40 2.59
N ALA A 26 30.86 16.21 3.18
CA ALA A 26 32.27 15.85 3.40
C ALA A 26 32.42 14.58 4.25
N GLN A 27 31.53 14.37 5.22
CA GLN A 27 31.53 13.20 6.11
C GLN A 27 30.64 12.05 5.64
N ARG A 28 29.99 12.18 4.46
CA ARG A 28 29.04 11.21 3.90
C ARG A 28 27.95 10.74 4.89
N VAL A 29 27.47 11.64 5.74
CA VAL A 29 26.37 11.40 6.69
C VAL A 29 25.23 12.38 6.45
N SER A 30 24.04 12.10 7.00
CA SER A 30 22.93 13.05 6.91
C SER A 30 23.11 14.22 7.87
N VAL A 31 22.53 15.37 7.51
CA VAL A 31 22.51 16.58 8.35
C VAL A 31 21.94 16.28 9.75
N SER A 32 20.88 15.47 9.85
CA SER A 32 20.29 15.09 11.14
C SER A 32 21.22 14.26 12.03
N VAL A 33 22.11 13.46 11.45
CA VAL A 33 23.14 12.72 12.21
C VAL A 33 24.17 13.68 12.79
N LEU A 34 24.62 14.67 11.99
CA LEU A 34 25.55 15.69 12.48
C LEU A 34 24.95 16.55 13.60
N VAL A 35 23.71 17.00 13.42
CA VAL A 35 23.00 17.80 14.43
C VAL A 35 22.84 17.00 15.72
N ARG A 36 22.38 15.74 15.64
CA ARG A 36 22.23 14.91 16.84
C ARG A 36 23.55 14.64 17.54
N ARG A 37 24.65 14.39 16.82
CA ARG A 37 25.98 14.26 17.43
C ARG A 37 26.45 15.55 18.10
N ALA A 38 26.25 16.70 17.45
CA ALA A 38 26.59 17.98 18.04
C ALA A 38 25.78 18.27 19.31
N VAL A 39 24.48 17.97 19.29
CA VAL A 39 23.60 18.08 20.45
C VAL A 39 24.02 17.10 21.55
N ALA A 40 24.32 15.85 21.22
CA ALA A 40 24.77 14.86 22.19
C ALA A 40 26.09 15.25 22.86
N ARG A 41 27.04 15.86 22.12
CA ARG A 41 28.27 16.43 22.69
C ARG A 41 27.98 17.50 23.73
N GLU A 42 27.10 18.42 23.38
CA GLU A 42 26.74 19.53 24.26
C GLU A 42 26.13 19.03 25.58
N PHE A 43 25.41 17.90 25.52
CA PHE A 43 24.83 17.25 26.69
C PHE A 43 25.73 16.18 27.34
N GLY A 44 26.95 15.95 26.85
CA GLY A 44 27.87 14.94 27.39
C GLY A 44 27.43 13.47 27.17
N LEU A 45 26.60 13.20 26.15
CA LEU A 45 25.95 11.90 25.89
C LEU A 45 26.63 11.06 24.79
N GLU A 46 27.91 11.31 24.46
CA GLU A 46 28.57 10.71 23.29
C GLU A 46 28.68 9.17 23.32
N GLU A 47 28.72 8.54 24.49
CA GLU A 47 28.87 7.07 24.60
C GLU A 47 27.57 6.28 24.37
N SER A 48 26.40 6.92 24.40
CA SER A 48 25.10 6.21 24.38
C SER A 48 24.48 6.04 22.98
N PHE A 49 25.08 6.61 21.93
CA PHE A 49 24.53 6.56 20.57
C PHE A 49 25.38 5.68 19.64
N SER A 50 25.42 4.37 19.90
CA SER A 50 25.95 3.40 18.94
C SER A 50 24.94 3.20 17.79
N PRO A 51 25.38 3.25 16.51
CA PRO A 51 24.54 2.92 15.35
C PRO A 51 23.89 1.53 15.46
N GLN A 52 24.51 0.59 16.16
CA GLN A 52 24.03 -0.78 16.34
C GLN A 52 22.86 -0.89 17.32
N ALA A 53 22.80 -0.02 18.34
CA ALA A 53 21.65 0.03 19.25
C ALA A 53 20.39 0.57 18.56
N LEU A 54 20.58 1.38 17.51
CA LEU A 54 19.49 1.95 16.72
C LEU A 54 18.83 0.92 15.79
N GLU A 55 19.60 -0.03 15.25
CA GLU A 55 19.09 -1.14 14.45
C GLU A 55 18.30 -2.12 15.32
N ALA A 56 18.80 -2.45 16.52
CA ALA A 56 18.09 -3.30 17.47
C ALA A 56 16.74 -2.70 17.94
N ALA A 57 16.66 -1.36 18.07
CA ALA A 57 15.41 -0.68 18.42
C ALA A 57 14.37 -0.68 17.29
N ARG A 58 14.80 -0.82 16.01
CA ARG A 58 13.88 -0.90 14.86
C ARG A 58 13.15 -2.23 14.80
N ASP A 59 13.79 -3.32 15.22
CA ASP A 59 13.18 -4.65 15.28
C ASP A 59 12.18 -4.81 16.43
N SER A 60 12.24 -3.94 17.44
CA SER A 60 11.31 -3.92 18.58
C SER A 60 10.14 -2.94 18.45
N ALA A 61 10.02 -2.23 17.33
CA ALA A 61 8.91 -1.29 17.13
C ALA A 61 7.59 -2.08 16.94
N PRO A 62 6.52 -1.75 17.67
CA PRO A 62 5.23 -2.40 17.45
C PRO A 62 4.81 -2.19 16.00
N ALA A 63 4.33 -3.25 15.35
CA ALA A 63 3.98 -3.30 13.92
C ALA A 63 2.95 -2.25 13.45
N ASP A 64 2.45 -1.42 14.37
CA ASP A 64 1.37 -0.46 14.20
C ASP A 64 1.76 0.97 14.60
N ALA A 65 3.06 1.24 14.83
CA ALA A 65 3.54 2.58 15.15
C ALA A 65 3.46 3.52 13.93
N ILE A 66 2.56 4.51 13.98
CA ILE A 66 2.45 5.55 12.95
C ILE A 66 3.67 6.48 12.99
N VAL A 67 4.48 6.47 11.93
CA VAL A 67 5.63 7.37 11.77
C VAL A 67 5.25 8.58 10.90
N LYS A 68 5.50 9.79 11.40
CA LYS A 68 5.33 11.02 10.62
C LYS A 68 6.46 11.15 9.59
N LEU A 69 6.12 11.04 8.31
CA LEU A 69 7.05 11.14 7.19
C LEU A 69 7.01 12.55 6.55
N SER A 70 8.18 13.18 6.39
CA SER A 70 8.33 14.44 5.66
C SER A 70 8.90 14.16 4.26
N ILE A 71 8.04 14.23 3.23
CA ILE A 71 8.41 14.07 1.82
C ILE A 71 8.34 15.41 1.09
N ARG A 72 9.24 15.62 0.12
CA ARG A 72 9.13 16.72 -0.84
C ARG A 72 8.51 16.17 -2.12
N VAL A 73 7.45 16.83 -2.57
CA VAL A 73 6.74 16.54 -3.81
C VAL A 73 6.45 17.86 -4.52
N THR A 74 6.19 17.80 -5.82
CA THR A 74 5.72 18.96 -6.58
C THR A 74 4.31 19.37 -6.14
N THR A 75 3.91 20.61 -6.44
CA THR A 75 2.54 21.11 -6.16
C THR A 75 1.48 20.23 -6.83
N ALA A 76 1.72 19.84 -8.09
CA ALA A 76 0.80 18.98 -8.84
C ALA A 76 0.64 17.58 -8.23
N GLU A 77 1.70 17.01 -7.66
CA GLU A 77 1.62 15.73 -6.94
C GLU A 77 0.85 15.86 -5.62
N ALA A 78 1.06 16.95 -4.87
CA ALA A 78 0.33 17.22 -3.64
C ALA A 78 -1.19 17.39 -3.90
N GLU A 79 -1.55 18.07 -4.99
CA GLU A 79 -2.94 18.25 -5.42
C GLU A 79 -3.57 16.92 -5.84
N ARG A 80 -2.88 16.12 -6.67
CA ARG A 80 -3.34 14.77 -7.06
C ARG A 80 -3.54 13.87 -5.84
N LEU A 81 -2.63 13.89 -4.88
CA LEU A 81 -2.75 13.13 -3.63
C LEU A 81 -4.00 13.58 -2.83
N ALA A 82 -4.23 14.89 -2.72
CA ALA A 82 -5.37 15.42 -1.99
C ALA A 82 -6.71 15.16 -2.69
N ALA A 83 -6.75 15.19 -4.03
CA ALA A 83 -7.94 14.85 -4.81
C ALA A 83 -8.27 13.36 -4.70
N GLY A 84 -7.28 12.48 -4.90
CA GLY A 84 -7.45 11.03 -4.77
C GLY A 84 -7.90 10.60 -3.38
N ALA A 85 -7.29 11.17 -2.32
CA ALA A 85 -7.70 10.90 -0.94
C ALA A 85 -9.16 11.32 -0.68
N ARG A 86 -9.61 12.47 -1.20
CA ARG A 86 -11.00 12.92 -1.08
C ARG A 86 -11.98 12.00 -1.80
N LEU A 87 -11.68 11.64 -3.05
CA LEU A 87 -12.52 10.71 -3.83
C LEU A 87 -12.63 9.33 -3.16
N ALA A 88 -11.55 8.87 -2.52
CA ALA A 88 -11.54 7.59 -1.80
C ALA A 88 -12.14 7.67 -0.38
N GLY A 89 -12.50 8.87 0.11
CA GLY A 89 -12.99 9.09 1.47
C GLY A 89 -11.92 8.79 2.54
N LEU A 90 -10.64 9.01 2.23
CA LEU A 90 -9.50 8.67 3.08
C LEU A 90 -8.71 9.91 3.52
N SER A 91 -7.97 9.80 4.62
CA SER A 91 -6.93 10.77 4.94
C SER A 91 -5.78 10.67 3.92
N ARG A 92 -5.03 11.75 3.71
CA ARG A 92 -3.87 11.75 2.78
C ARG A 92 -2.84 10.68 3.13
N GLY A 93 -2.58 10.46 4.43
CA GLY A 93 -1.66 9.43 4.91
C GLY A 93 -2.18 8.02 4.67
N ALA A 94 -3.46 7.76 4.93
CA ALA A 94 -4.08 6.45 4.66
C ALA A 94 -4.16 6.14 3.16
N TYR A 95 -4.45 7.16 2.35
CA TYR A 95 -4.44 7.05 0.90
C TYR A 95 -3.03 6.74 0.37
N LEU A 96 -2.00 7.48 0.83
CA LEU A 96 -0.61 7.22 0.47
C LEU A 96 -0.14 5.82 0.91
N ALA A 97 -0.47 5.41 2.14
CA ALA A 97 -0.15 4.07 2.63
C ALA A 97 -0.81 2.98 1.78
N GLY A 98 -2.06 3.18 1.38
CA GLY A 98 -2.77 2.27 0.48
C GLY A 98 -2.16 2.20 -0.92
N LEU A 99 -1.67 3.33 -1.45
CA LEU A 99 -0.91 3.35 -2.71
C LEU A 99 0.41 2.58 -2.58
N ILE A 100 1.15 2.78 -1.49
CA ILE A 100 2.42 2.06 -1.21
C ILE A 100 2.16 0.55 -1.07
N ALA A 101 1.06 0.16 -0.43
CA ALA A 101 0.65 -1.23 -0.29
C ALA A 101 0.12 -1.85 -1.61
N GLY A 102 0.02 -1.06 -2.69
CA GLY A 102 -0.42 -1.52 -4.00
C GLY A 102 -1.91 -1.88 -4.05
N ILE A 103 -2.77 -1.27 -3.21
CA ILE A 103 -4.20 -1.58 -3.19
C ILE A 103 -4.82 -1.27 -4.55
N PRO A 104 -5.37 -2.28 -5.26
CA PRO A 104 -5.87 -2.11 -6.64
C PRO A 104 -6.89 -0.99 -6.80
N ALA A 105 -7.85 -0.82 -5.90
CA ALA A 105 -8.85 0.25 -5.96
C ALA A 105 -8.25 1.66 -5.91
N LEU A 106 -7.02 1.81 -5.40
CA LEU A 106 -6.33 3.11 -5.32
C LEU A 106 -5.35 3.32 -6.47
N THR A 107 -4.83 2.23 -7.06
CA THR A 107 -3.78 2.26 -8.09
C THR A 107 -4.31 2.08 -9.51
N SER A 108 -5.44 1.40 -9.69
CA SER A 108 -5.90 0.96 -11.01
C SER A 108 -6.60 2.07 -11.81
N GLY A 109 -7.02 3.17 -11.17
CA GLY A 109 -7.83 4.23 -11.80
C GLY A 109 -9.25 3.78 -12.21
N VAL A 110 -9.49 2.48 -12.31
CA VAL A 110 -10.78 1.83 -12.52
C VAL A 110 -11.62 1.99 -11.26
N SER A 111 -12.85 2.48 -11.43
CA SER A 111 -13.75 2.68 -10.30
C SER A 111 -14.23 1.33 -9.73
N ARG A 112 -14.45 1.25 -8.41
CA ARG A 112 -15.02 0.05 -7.76
C ARG A 112 -16.27 -0.53 -8.46
N PRO A 113 -17.27 0.27 -8.91
CA PRO A 113 -18.42 -0.28 -9.63
C PRO A 113 -18.02 -0.90 -10.98
N GLU A 114 -17.04 -0.33 -11.67
CA GLU A 114 -16.52 -0.85 -12.93
C GLU A 114 -15.77 -2.17 -12.72
N GLN A 115 -14.92 -2.29 -11.69
CA GLN A 115 -14.29 -3.55 -11.31
C GLN A 115 -15.31 -4.65 -10.98
N LEU A 116 -16.39 -4.30 -10.24
CA LEU A 116 -17.47 -5.23 -9.93
C LEU A 116 -18.26 -5.64 -11.18
N ALA A 117 -18.50 -4.71 -12.11
CA ALA A 117 -19.16 -5.01 -13.38
C ALA A 117 -18.30 -5.97 -14.23
N THR A 118 -16.99 -5.72 -14.33
CA THR A 118 -16.04 -6.62 -15.02
C THR A 118 -15.99 -8.00 -14.38
N LEU A 119 -15.96 -8.08 -13.04
CA LEU A 119 -16.00 -9.36 -12.33
C LEU A 119 -17.33 -10.10 -12.56
N THR A 120 -18.45 -9.37 -12.57
CA THR A 120 -19.78 -9.95 -12.82
C THR A 120 -19.86 -10.53 -14.24
N ALA A 121 -19.34 -9.81 -15.24
CA ALA A 121 -19.25 -10.31 -16.61
C ALA A 121 -18.39 -11.58 -16.69
N SER A 122 -17.21 -11.58 -16.06
CA SER A 122 -16.32 -12.74 -16.01
C SER A 122 -16.96 -13.95 -15.31
N ASN A 123 -17.77 -13.74 -14.26
CA ASN A 123 -18.55 -14.81 -13.63
C ASN A 123 -19.61 -15.41 -14.58
N ALA A 124 -20.25 -14.58 -15.40
CA ALA A 124 -21.22 -15.05 -16.39
C ALA A 124 -20.53 -15.89 -17.49
N GLU A 125 -19.33 -15.49 -17.92
CA GLU A 125 -18.50 -16.27 -18.83
C GLU A 125 -18.11 -17.62 -18.23
N LEU A 126 -17.61 -17.66 -16.99
CA LEU A 126 -17.28 -18.92 -16.31
C LEU A 126 -18.49 -19.84 -16.09
N SER A 127 -19.67 -19.26 -15.83
CA SER A 127 -20.92 -20.03 -15.72
C SER A 127 -21.28 -20.70 -17.06
N THR A 128 -21.09 -19.98 -18.17
CA THR A 128 -21.27 -20.53 -19.52
C THR A 128 -20.22 -21.60 -19.81
N LEU A 129 -18.96 -21.36 -19.45
CA LEU A 129 -17.87 -22.32 -19.61
C LEU A 129 -18.12 -23.62 -18.84
N SER A 130 -18.56 -23.52 -17.59
CA SER A 130 -18.95 -24.67 -16.77
C SER A 130 -20.06 -25.47 -17.45
N ARG A 131 -21.13 -24.83 -17.94
CA ARG A 131 -22.21 -25.52 -18.68
C ARG A 131 -21.69 -26.22 -19.93
N ASN A 132 -20.80 -25.58 -20.68
CA ASN A 132 -20.17 -26.16 -21.86
C ASN A 132 -19.32 -27.39 -21.54
N ILE A 133 -18.55 -27.36 -20.44
CA ILE A 133 -17.76 -28.50 -19.96
C ILE A 133 -18.68 -29.66 -19.54
N HIS A 134 -19.77 -29.38 -18.84
CA HIS A 134 -20.76 -30.40 -18.47
C HIS A 134 -21.39 -31.04 -19.71
N HIS A 135 -21.76 -30.23 -20.69
CA HIS A 135 -22.33 -30.73 -21.95
C HIS A 135 -21.32 -31.56 -22.75
N LEU A 136 -20.07 -31.09 -22.86
CA LEU A 136 -18.98 -31.86 -23.48
C LEU A 136 -18.78 -33.20 -22.77
N THR A 137 -18.75 -33.19 -21.44
CA THR A 137 -18.61 -34.41 -20.64
C THR A 137 -19.75 -35.39 -20.92
N HIS A 138 -20.98 -34.89 -21.09
CA HIS A 138 -22.12 -35.71 -21.47
C HIS A 138 -21.97 -36.32 -22.87
N LEU A 139 -21.54 -35.54 -23.87
CA LEU A 139 -21.28 -36.04 -25.23
C LEU A 139 -20.20 -37.13 -25.24
N LEU A 140 -19.10 -36.91 -24.54
CA LEU A 140 -18.00 -37.87 -24.44
C LEU A 140 -18.45 -39.19 -23.78
N ARG A 141 -19.29 -39.13 -22.75
CA ARG A 141 -19.86 -40.35 -22.12
C ARG A 141 -20.73 -41.17 -23.06
N ARG A 142 -21.39 -40.54 -24.03
CA ARG A 142 -22.25 -41.21 -25.02
C ARG A 142 -21.49 -41.71 -26.25
N GLY A 143 -20.20 -41.36 -26.38
CA GLY A 143 -19.40 -41.66 -27.56
C GLY A 143 -19.67 -40.69 -28.74
N ASP A 144 -20.34 -39.56 -28.49
CA ASP A 144 -20.68 -38.56 -29.50
C ASP A 144 -19.46 -37.66 -29.80
N VAL A 145 -18.45 -38.21 -30.47
CA VAL A 145 -17.16 -37.54 -30.71
C VAL A 145 -17.28 -36.36 -31.68
N VAL A 146 -18.10 -36.48 -32.74
CA VAL A 146 -18.23 -35.42 -33.75
C VAL A 146 -18.78 -34.11 -33.15
N PRO A 147 -19.88 -34.11 -32.36
CA PRO A 147 -20.32 -32.92 -31.64
C PRO A 147 -19.31 -32.45 -30.57
N ALA A 148 -18.56 -33.35 -29.93
CA ALA A 148 -17.57 -32.99 -28.92
C ALA A 148 -16.39 -32.17 -29.51
N LEU A 149 -16.02 -32.40 -30.77
CA LEU A 149 -14.94 -31.66 -31.44
C LEU A 149 -15.20 -30.15 -31.51
N ALA A 150 -16.46 -29.70 -31.51
CA ALA A 150 -16.81 -28.28 -31.52
C ALA A 150 -16.33 -27.53 -30.26
N TYR A 151 -16.02 -28.23 -29.17
CA TYR A 151 -15.54 -27.63 -27.92
C TYR A 151 -14.01 -27.48 -27.85
N ARG A 152 -13.27 -27.95 -28.87
CA ARG A 152 -11.80 -27.97 -28.85
C ARG A 152 -11.18 -26.58 -28.68
N ASP A 153 -11.71 -25.58 -29.39
CA ASP A 153 -11.16 -24.21 -29.31
C ASP A 153 -11.41 -23.58 -27.93
N MET A 154 -12.58 -23.84 -27.33
CA MET A 154 -12.86 -23.43 -25.95
C MET A 154 -11.90 -24.08 -24.95
N LEU A 155 -11.56 -25.36 -25.13
CA LEU A 155 -10.57 -26.02 -24.26
C LEU A 155 -9.17 -25.43 -24.41
N ASN A 156 -8.80 -24.96 -25.60
CA ASN A 156 -7.51 -24.32 -25.84
C ASN A 156 -7.38 -22.96 -25.11
N THR A 157 -8.48 -22.26 -24.83
CA THR A 157 -8.45 -20.97 -24.11
C THR A 157 -8.74 -21.07 -22.61
N LEU A 158 -9.24 -22.23 -22.15
CA LEU A 158 -9.73 -22.46 -20.79
C LEU A 158 -8.77 -22.02 -19.68
N ASP A 159 -7.48 -22.39 -19.75
CA ASP A 159 -6.48 -21.98 -18.73
C ASP A 159 -6.34 -20.45 -18.66
N GLY A 160 -6.29 -19.80 -19.82
CA GLY A 160 -6.19 -18.34 -19.92
C GLY A 160 -7.42 -17.64 -19.37
N ASP A 161 -8.60 -18.16 -19.65
CA ASP A 161 -9.88 -17.60 -19.19
C ASP A 161 -10.04 -17.74 -17.67
N VAL A 162 -9.68 -18.90 -17.10
CA VAL A 162 -9.66 -19.12 -15.65
C VAL A 162 -8.63 -18.22 -14.98
N ARG A 163 -7.39 -18.14 -15.51
CA ARG A 163 -6.35 -17.28 -14.95
C ARG A 163 -6.76 -15.81 -14.97
N ARG A 164 -7.36 -15.34 -16.07
CA ARG A 164 -7.89 -13.98 -16.18
C ARG A 164 -8.94 -13.72 -15.11
N HIS A 165 -9.88 -14.64 -14.91
CA HIS A 165 -10.88 -14.54 -13.86
C HIS A 165 -10.25 -14.45 -12.46
N LEU A 166 -9.28 -15.31 -12.15
CA LEU A 166 -8.60 -15.31 -10.85
C LEU A 166 -7.89 -13.98 -10.57
N VAL A 167 -7.28 -13.37 -11.58
CA VAL A 167 -6.65 -12.03 -11.45
C VAL A 167 -7.70 -10.98 -11.14
N LEU A 168 -8.83 -10.97 -11.84
CA LEU A 168 -9.94 -10.03 -11.58
C LEU A 168 -10.51 -10.21 -10.16
N ALA A 169 -10.75 -11.44 -9.75
CA ALA A 169 -11.27 -11.77 -8.42
C ALA A 169 -10.28 -11.37 -7.31
N ALA A 170 -8.98 -11.65 -7.49
CA ALA A 170 -7.94 -11.25 -6.54
C ALA A 170 -7.88 -9.72 -6.36
N GLY A 171 -8.05 -8.96 -7.45
CA GLY A 171 -8.12 -7.49 -7.40
C GLY A 171 -9.27 -7.01 -6.51
N VAL A 172 -10.48 -7.50 -6.75
CA VAL A 172 -11.67 -7.12 -5.96
C VAL A 172 -11.53 -7.56 -4.50
N LEU A 173 -10.98 -8.75 -4.24
CA LEU A 173 -10.76 -9.23 -2.87
C LEU A 173 -9.72 -8.40 -2.11
N ALA A 174 -8.66 -7.93 -2.79
CA ALA A 174 -7.70 -7.01 -2.21
C ALA A 174 -8.36 -5.67 -1.79
N ASP A 175 -9.37 -5.23 -2.55
CA ASP A 175 -10.13 -4.01 -2.25
C ASP A 175 -11.12 -4.19 -1.09
N LEU A 176 -11.56 -5.43 -0.84
CA LEU A 176 -12.44 -5.79 0.28
C LEU A 176 -11.69 -6.07 1.58
N ARG A 177 -10.35 -6.23 1.55
CA ARG A 177 -9.59 -6.46 2.78
C ARG A 177 -9.86 -5.31 3.76
N PRO A 178 -10.30 -5.62 4.99
CA PRO A 178 -10.69 -4.60 5.95
C PRO A 178 -9.54 -3.62 6.13
N ARG A 179 -9.87 -2.32 6.02
CA ARG A 179 -9.03 -1.17 6.40
C ARG A 179 -8.85 -1.14 7.92
N SER A 180 -8.60 -2.29 8.55
CA SER A 180 -8.34 -2.45 9.97
C SER A 180 -6.95 -1.88 10.25
N HIS A 181 -6.92 -0.55 10.39
CA HIS A 181 -6.30 0.17 11.50
C HIS A 181 -6.57 1.69 11.33
N GLN A 182 -7.82 2.08 11.01
CA GLN A 182 -8.25 3.45 11.29
C GLN A 182 -8.80 3.50 12.71
N ALA A 183 -7.88 3.84 13.62
CA ALA A 183 -8.16 4.24 14.98
C ALA A 183 -9.35 5.20 15.03
N ARG A 184 -10.44 4.72 15.63
CA ARG A 184 -11.57 5.56 16.04
C ARG A 184 -11.10 6.31 17.30
N PRO A 185 -10.89 7.64 17.29
CA PRO A 185 -10.70 8.35 18.55
C PRO A 185 -12.04 8.31 19.27
N ALA A 186 -12.09 7.59 20.39
CA ALA A 186 -13.21 7.62 21.29
C ALA A 186 -13.34 9.05 21.83
N GLN A 187 -14.31 9.79 21.30
CA GLN A 187 -14.77 11.05 21.86
C GLN A 187 -15.37 10.76 23.23
N ARG A 188 -14.57 10.90 24.30
CA ARG A 188 -15.10 11.03 25.66
C ARG A 188 -15.25 12.51 25.99
N ARG A 189 -16.48 12.98 25.76
CA ARG A 189 -17.15 13.99 26.58
C ARG A 189 -17.23 13.47 28.03
N ASN A 190 -16.76 14.25 29.00
CA ASN A 190 -17.57 14.74 30.13
C ASN A 190 -16.72 15.32 31.28
N HIS A 191 -17.21 16.49 31.73
CA HIS A 191 -17.14 17.18 33.02
C HIS A 191 -15.79 17.44 33.68
#